data_AF-A0A285B706-F1
#
_entry.id   AF-A0A285B706-F1
#
_cell.length_a   1.000
_cell.length_b   1.000
_cell.length_c   1.000
_cell.angle_alpha   90.00
_cell.angle_beta   90.00
_cell.angle_gamma   90.00
#
_symmetry.space_group_name_H-M   'P 1'
#
loop_
_entity.id
_entity.type
_entity.pdbx_description
1 polymer ?
#
loop_
_entity_poly.entity_id
_entity_poly.type
_entity_poly.pdbx_seq_one_letter_code
_entity_poly.pdbx_strand_id
1 'polypeptide(L)'
;MSQPAITLWSDADFFSPYVMSVYVALQEKSLPFTLKTVNLDSGEHLQSGWKGYSATRRVPLLEIGEFFLSESSAITEYLDERFAPPEWERLYPHDLQKRARARQVQAWLRSDLMPIREERSTDVVFGGAKKPPLSDAGQKSAAKLFETAGVLLSHGGQNLFGEWSIADTDLALMLNRLVLNGDEVPAALADYAAFQWQRASVQRYVALSAKRAG
;
A
#
# COMPACT_ATOMS: atom_id res chain seq x y z
N MET A 1 -0.52 12.95 -29.02
CA MET A 1 -1.60 12.02 -28.62
C MET A 1 -2.08 12.42 -27.24
N SER A 2 -3.38 12.57 -27.00
CA SER A 2 -3.91 12.87 -25.67
C SER A 2 -3.58 11.71 -24.72
N GLN A 3 -3.00 12.01 -23.56
CA GLN A 3 -2.76 10.97 -22.54
C GLN A 3 -4.10 10.32 -22.16
N PRO A 4 -4.17 8.98 -22.02
CA PRO A 4 -5.41 8.30 -21.68
C PRO A 4 -5.85 8.72 -20.27
N ALA A 5 -7.15 8.97 -20.09
CA ALA A 5 -7.71 9.31 -18.79
C ALA A 5 -7.52 8.14 -17.81
N ILE A 6 -6.90 8.42 -16.67
CA ILE A 6 -6.68 7.45 -15.58
C ILE A 6 -7.69 7.73 -14.46
N THR A 7 -8.36 6.69 -13.97
CA THR A 7 -9.21 6.76 -12.78
C THR A 7 -8.81 5.70 -11.77
N LEU A 8 -8.62 6.08 -10.52
CA LEU A 8 -8.41 5.17 -9.40
C LEU A 8 -9.68 5.13 -8.53
N TRP A 9 -10.21 3.95 -8.26
CA TRP A 9 -11.29 3.76 -7.29
C TRP A 9 -10.75 3.33 -5.93
N SER A 10 -11.17 4.08 -4.91
CA SER A 10 -10.87 3.88 -3.51
C SER A 10 -12.09 3.40 -2.73
N ASP A 11 -11.87 2.87 -1.53
CA ASP A 11 -12.89 2.92 -0.48
C ASP A 11 -13.18 4.38 -0.08
N ALA A 12 -14.37 4.63 0.47
CA ALA A 12 -14.85 5.97 0.80
C ALA A 12 -13.99 6.71 1.82
N ASP A 13 -13.33 6.00 2.74
CA ASP A 13 -12.57 6.61 3.84
C ASP A 13 -11.09 6.80 3.52
N PHE A 14 -10.63 6.29 2.38
CA PHE A 14 -9.21 6.24 1.99
C PHE A 14 -8.37 5.49 3.03
N PHE A 15 -8.92 4.41 3.58
CA PHE A 15 -8.26 3.56 4.55
C PHE A 15 -7.65 2.30 3.92
N SER A 16 -7.95 1.99 2.65
CA SER A 16 -7.42 0.78 2.03
C SER A 16 -5.90 0.87 1.82
N PRO A 17 -5.10 -0.04 2.42
CA PRO A 17 -3.66 -0.08 2.20
C PRO A 17 -3.33 -0.44 0.73
N TYR A 18 -4.24 -1.15 0.07
CA TYR A 18 -4.07 -1.56 -1.32
C TYR A 18 -4.33 -0.40 -2.28
N VAL A 19 -5.28 0.48 -1.95
CA VAL A 19 -5.48 1.72 -2.70
C VAL A 19 -4.30 2.66 -2.50
N MET A 20 -3.77 2.78 -1.28
CA MET A 20 -2.57 3.58 -1.01
C MET A 20 -1.40 3.15 -1.89
N SER A 21 -1.15 1.84 -2.03
CA SER A 21 -0.08 1.31 -2.89
C SER A 21 -0.21 1.80 -4.35
N VAL A 22 -1.42 1.75 -4.92
CA VAL A 22 -1.67 2.24 -6.30
C VAL A 22 -1.61 3.76 -6.39
N TYR A 23 -2.15 4.48 -5.40
CA TYR A 23 -2.09 5.93 -5.33
C TYR A 23 -0.64 6.42 -5.31
N VAL A 24 0.19 5.83 -4.45
CA VAL A 24 1.62 6.13 -4.36
C VAL A 24 2.30 5.85 -5.70
N ALA A 25 2.06 4.70 -6.32
CA ALA A 25 2.61 4.38 -7.63
C ALA A 25 2.29 5.41 -8.71
N LEU A 26 1.03 5.87 -8.79
CA LEU A 26 0.61 6.93 -9.73
C LEU A 26 1.30 8.26 -9.41
N GLN A 27 1.42 8.61 -8.13
CA GLN A 27 2.08 9.84 -7.69
C GLN A 27 3.58 9.85 -8.01
N GLU A 28 4.29 8.74 -7.78
CA GLU A 28 5.73 8.62 -8.05
C GLU A 28 6.03 8.71 -9.54
N LYS A 29 5.17 8.14 -10.38
CA LYS A 29 5.24 8.30 -11.83
C LYS A 29 4.74 9.66 -12.32
N SER A 30 4.29 10.55 -11.44
CA SER A 30 3.69 11.84 -11.82
C SER A 30 2.56 11.72 -12.85
N LEU A 31 1.79 10.63 -12.78
CA LEU A 31 0.67 10.38 -13.69
C LEU A 31 -0.56 11.16 -13.21
N PRO A 32 -1.22 11.97 -14.06
CA PRO A 32 -2.47 12.62 -13.70
C PRO A 32 -3.62 11.59 -13.66
N PHE A 33 -4.43 11.61 -12.60
CA PHE A 33 -5.58 10.71 -12.47
C PHE A 33 -6.73 11.34 -11.71
N THR A 34 -7.94 10.83 -11.93
CA THR A 34 -9.14 11.13 -11.13
C THR A 34 -9.28 10.10 -10.02
N LEU A 35 -9.53 10.54 -8.79
CA LEU A 35 -9.85 9.65 -7.67
C LEU A 35 -11.38 9.58 -7.50
N LYS A 36 -11.93 8.37 -7.49
CA LYS A 36 -13.34 8.08 -7.19
C LYS A 36 -13.44 7.14 -5.99
N THR A 37 -14.60 7.12 -5.35
CA THR A 37 -14.84 6.29 -4.16
C THR A 37 -16.04 5.39 -4.36
N VAL A 38 -16.00 4.21 -3.75
CA VAL A 38 -17.17 3.36 -3.48
C VAL A 38 -17.32 3.15 -1.98
N ASN A 39 -18.55 3.14 -1.49
CA ASN A 39 -18.84 2.87 -0.09
C ASN A 39 -18.90 1.35 0.16
N LEU A 40 -17.87 0.84 0.84
CA LEU A 40 -17.77 -0.59 1.13
C LEU A 40 -18.76 -1.03 2.22
N ASP A 41 -19.01 -0.19 3.22
CA ASP A 41 -19.91 -0.48 4.35
C ASP A 41 -21.37 -0.59 3.90
N SER A 42 -21.78 0.21 2.91
CA SER A 42 -23.11 0.10 2.30
C SER A 42 -23.20 -1.01 1.24
N GLY A 43 -22.13 -1.76 0.99
CA GLY A 43 -22.10 -2.84 0.00
C GLY A 43 -22.15 -2.36 -1.46
N GLU A 44 -21.79 -1.11 -1.76
CA GLU A 44 -21.85 -0.57 -3.14
C GLU A 44 -20.99 -1.40 -4.12
N HIS A 45 -19.86 -1.91 -3.62
CA HIS A 45 -18.96 -2.81 -4.36
C HIS A 45 -19.61 -4.14 -4.81
N LEU A 46 -20.74 -4.51 -4.21
CA LEU A 46 -21.54 -5.69 -4.54
C LEU A 46 -22.72 -5.37 -5.47
N GLN A 47 -22.85 -4.13 -5.93
CA GLN A 47 -23.89 -3.71 -6.86
C GLN A 47 -23.35 -3.63 -8.28
N SER A 48 -24.13 -4.09 -9.26
CA SER A 48 -23.74 -4.12 -10.68
C SER A 48 -23.55 -2.75 -11.32
N GLY A 49 -23.98 -1.67 -10.66
CA GLY A 49 -23.79 -0.29 -11.13
C GLY A 49 -22.35 0.19 -11.06
N TRP A 50 -21.50 -0.41 -10.22
CA TRP A 50 -20.08 -0.08 -10.15
C TRP A 50 -19.27 -0.93 -11.12
N LYS A 51 -18.37 -0.31 -11.89
CA LYS A 51 -17.52 -1.01 -12.88
C LYS A 51 -16.66 -2.12 -12.26
N GLY A 52 -16.25 -1.97 -11.00
CA GLY A 52 -15.49 -2.99 -10.27
C GLY A 52 -16.29 -4.27 -9.98
N TYR A 53 -17.61 -4.27 -10.17
CA TYR A 53 -18.47 -5.43 -9.97
C TYR A 53 -18.16 -6.59 -10.93
N SER A 54 -17.75 -6.29 -12.16
CA SER A 54 -17.34 -7.28 -13.17
C SER A 54 -15.88 -7.70 -13.06
N ALA A 55 -15.11 -7.12 -12.13
CA ALA A 55 -13.75 -7.52 -11.79
C ALA A 55 -13.75 -8.45 -10.55
N THR A 56 -12.97 -8.11 -9.52
CA THR A 56 -12.90 -8.88 -8.25
C THR A 56 -13.77 -8.30 -7.14
N ARG A 57 -14.63 -7.31 -7.43
CA ARG A 57 -15.54 -6.63 -6.48
C ARG A 57 -14.82 -6.04 -5.26
N ARG A 58 -13.58 -5.63 -5.44
CA ARG A 58 -12.74 -5.04 -4.39
C ARG A 58 -12.05 -3.79 -4.92
N VAL A 59 -11.70 -2.89 -4.01
CA VAL A 59 -10.79 -1.78 -4.28
C VAL A 59 -9.35 -2.20 -3.97
N PRO A 60 -8.34 -1.65 -4.67
CA PRO A 60 -8.44 -0.68 -5.75
C PRO A 60 -8.93 -1.27 -7.08
N LEU A 61 -9.54 -0.40 -7.89
CA LEU A 61 -9.74 -0.62 -9.32
C LEU A 61 -9.08 0.54 -10.08
N LEU A 62 -8.20 0.23 -11.03
CA LEU A 62 -7.61 1.23 -11.93
C LEU A 62 -8.28 1.14 -13.29
N GLU A 63 -8.69 2.28 -13.85
CA GLU A 63 -9.15 2.42 -15.22
C GLU A 63 -8.16 3.25 -16.02
N ILE A 64 -7.81 2.82 -17.24
CA ILE A 64 -7.05 3.60 -18.20
C ILE A 64 -7.71 3.48 -19.58
N GLY A 65 -8.48 4.50 -19.97
CA GLY A 65 -9.36 4.41 -21.13
C GLY A 65 -10.43 3.33 -20.94
N GLU A 66 -10.52 2.38 -21.86
CA GLU A 66 -11.49 1.27 -21.77
C GLU A 66 -11.01 0.11 -20.87
N PHE A 67 -9.69 -0.01 -20.66
CA PHE A 67 -9.10 -1.06 -19.84
C PHE A 67 -9.30 -0.77 -18.35
N PHE A 68 -9.62 -1.81 -17.57
CA PHE A 68 -9.66 -1.74 -16.12
C PHE A 68 -9.04 -2.98 -15.48
N LEU A 69 -8.41 -2.79 -14.33
CA LEU A 69 -7.64 -3.82 -13.62
C LEU A 69 -7.82 -3.66 -12.11
N SER A 70 -8.01 -4.79 -11.42
CA SER A 70 -7.99 -4.88 -9.96
C SER A 70 -6.73 -5.59 -9.45
N GLU A 71 -6.57 -5.72 -8.13
CA GLU A 71 -5.38 -6.22 -7.43
C GLU A 71 -4.19 -5.24 -7.47
N SER A 72 -3.88 -4.64 -6.32
CA SER A 72 -2.89 -3.55 -6.23
C SER A 72 -1.51 -3.88 -6.79
N SER A 73 -0.96 -5.07 -6.52
CA SER A 73 0.35 -5.45 -7.06
C SER A 73 0.30 -5.60 -8.58
N ALA A 74 -0.73 -6.24 -9.14
CA ALA A 74 -0.93 -6.37 -10.58
C ALA A 74 -1.07 -4.99 -11.25
N ILE A 75 -1.80 -4.07 -10.62
CA ILE A 75 -1.92 -2.69 -11.08
C ILE A 75 -0.55 -1.99 -11.09
N THR A 76 0.23 -2.08 -10.01
CA THR A 76 1.53 -1.39 -9.95
C THR A 76 2.57 -1.98 -10.90
N GLU A 77 2.58 -3.30 -11.13
CA GLU A 77 3.39 -3.94 -12.17
C GLU A 77 2.98 -3.45 -13.57
N TYR A 78 1.68 -3.43 -13.85
CA TYR A 78 1.15 -2.90 -15.12
C TYR A 78 1.52 -1.44 -15.35
N LEU A 79 1.47 -0.61 -14.30
CA LEU A 79 1.92 0.78 -14.39
C LEU A 79 3.42 0.87 -14.68
N ASP A 80 4.25 0.02 -14.08
CA ASP A 80 5.70 0.03 -14.29
C ASP A 80 6.11 -0.47 -15.68
N GLU A 81 5.34 -1.37 -16.27
CA GLU A 81 5.52 -1.84 -17.66
C GLU A 81 4.97 -0.86 -18.69
N ARG A 82 3.76 -0.31 -18.47
CA ARG A 82 3.10 0.59 -19.43
C ARG A 82 3.73 1.98 -19.45
N PHE A 83 4.15 2.48 -18.29
CA PHE A 83 4.81 3.78 -18.12
C PHE A 83 6.22 3.51 -17.62
N ALA A 84 7.05 3.01 -18.52
CA ALA A 84 8.37 2.47 -18.22
C ALA A 84 9.48 3.53 -18.19
N PRO A 85 10.59 3.28 -17.47
CA PRO A 85 11.79 4.10 -17.55
C PRO A 85 12.43 4.03 -18.95
N PRO A 86 13.16 5.09 -19.39
CA PRO A 86 13.53 6.27 -18.61
C PRO A 86 12.49 7.40 -18.62
N GLU A 87 11.38 7.27 -19.36
CA GLU A 87 10.38 8.35 -19.48
C GLU A 87 9.57 8.56 -18.19
N TRP A 88 9.33 7.47 -17.43
CA TRP A 88 8.72 7.52 -16.11
C TRP A 88 9.61 6.85 -15.06
N GLU A 89 9.52 7.35 -13.83
CA GLU A 89 10.22 6.76 -12.68
C GLU A 89 9.82 5.30 -12.47
N ARG A 90 10.82 4.46 -12.16
CA ARG A 90 10.61 3.03 -11.89
C ARG A 90 10.00 2.81 -10.51
N LEU A 91 9.11 1.83 -10.38
CA LEU A 91 8.53 1.41 -9.10
C LEU A 91 9.21 0.17 -8.53
N TYR A 92 9.82 -0.64 -9.40
CA TYR A 92 10.51 -1.86 -9.03
C TYR A 92 12.02 -1.79 -9.29
N PRO A 93 12.83 -2.54 -8.50
CA PRO A 93 14.26 -2.63 -8.76
C PRO A 93 14.57 -3.10 -10.18
N HIS A 94 15.62 -2.52 -10.78
CA HIS A 94 16.12 -2.98 -12.08
C HIS A 94 16.68 -4.40 -12.01
N ASP A 95 17.46 -4.66 -10.96
CA ASP A 95 18.08 -5.96 -10.71
C ASP A 95 17.02 -7.06 -10.58
N LEU A 96 17.29 -8.20 -11.24
CA LEU A 96 16.36 -9.31 -11.34
C LEU A 96 16.00 -9.88 -9.97
N GLN A 97 17.00 -10.10 -9.10
CA GLN A 97 16.80 -10.75 -7.81
C GLN A 97 16.14 -9.80 -6.80
N LYS A 98 16.54 -8.52 -6.79
CA LYS A 98 15.89 -7.48 -5.99
C LYS A 98 14.42 -7.30 -6.41
N ARG A 99 14.11 -7.31 -7.71
CA ARG A 99 12.72 -7.26 -8.20
C ARG A 99 11.92 -8.48 -7.75
N ALA A 100 12.50 -9.68 -7.82
CA ALA A 100 11.86 -10.88 -7.30
C ALA A 100 11.60 -10.78 -5.78
N ARG A 101 12.52 -10.18 -5.02
CA ARG A 101 12.33 -9.96 -3.57
C ARG A 101 11.27 -8.91 -3.28
N ALA A 102 11.19 -7.82 -4.05
CA ALA A 102 10.12 -6.83 -3.94
C ALA A 102 8.74 -7.48 -4.14
N ARG A 103 8.61 -8.31 -5.19
CA ARG A 103 7.39 -9.11 -5.46
C ARG A 103 7.07 -10.07 -4.30
N GLN A 104 8.08 -10.74 -3.76
CA GLN A 104 7.90 -11.61 -2.59
C GLN A 104 7.34 -10.83 -1.40
N VAL A 105 7.92 -9.66 -1.07
CA VAL A 105 7.45 -8.83 0.05
C VAL A 105 5.98 -8.44 -0.17
N GLN A 106 5.63 -7.94 -1.35
CA GLN A 106 4.26 -7.53 -1.63
C GLN A 106 3.24 -8.66 -1.56
N ALA A 107 3.58 -9.83 -2.12
CA ALA A 107 2.73 -11.01 -2.08
C ALA A 107 2.54 -11.51 -0.64
N TRP A 108 3.64 -11.62 0.11
CA TRP A 108 3.64 -12.05 1.51
C TRP A 108 2.76 -11.14 2.39
N LEU A 109 2.93 -9.82 2.32
CA LEU A 109 2.14 -8.87 3.12
C LEU A 109 0.64 -8.92 2.79
N ARG A 110 0.27 -9.34 1.58
CA ARG A 110 -1.13 -9.46 1.13
C ARG A 110 -1.78 -10.80 1.51
N SER A 111 -1.00 -11.86 1.69
CA SER A 111 -1.50 -13.22 1.93
C SER A 111 -1.19 -13.78 3.33
N ASP A 112 -0.45 -13.05 4.16
CA ASP A 112 -0.04 -13.47 5.50
C ASP A 112 -0.35 -12.37 6.53
N LEU A 113 0.05 -12.60 7.78
CA LEU A 113 -0.03 -11.65 8.90
C LEU A 113 -1.47 -11.17 9.20
N MET A 114 -2.45 -12.05 8.99
CA MET A 114 -3.87 -11.73 9.23
C MET A 114 -4.14 -11.19 10.63
N PRO A 115 -3.57 -11.78 11.71
CA PRO A 115 -3.79 -11.26 13.06
C PRO A 115 -3.40 -9.78 13.21
N ILE A 116 -2.29 -9.34 12.61
CA ILE A 116 -1.92 -7.90 12.60
C ILE A 116 -2.96 -7.11 11.81
N ARG A 117 -3.37 -7.59 10.64
CA ARG A 117 -4.30 -6.86 9.76
C ARG A 117 -5.68 -6.67 10.39
N GLU A 118 -6.13 -7.60 11.22
CA GLU A 118 -7.39 -7.54 11.95
C GLU A 118 -7.25 -6.73 13.25
N GLU A 119 -6.26 -7.04 14.08
CA GLU A 119 -6.07 -6.44 15.40
C GLU A 119 -5.44 -5.02 15.34
N ARG A 120 -4.82 -4.68 14.21
CA ARG A 120 -4.22 -3.38 13.88
C ARG A 120 -4.63 -2.96 12.47
N SER A 121 -5.94 -2.88 12.27
CA SER A 121 -6.53 -2.44 11.01
C SER A 121 -6.03 -1.03 10.60
N THR A 122 -6.27 -0.62 9.35
CA THR A 122 -5.79 0.67 8.86
C THR A 122 -6.52 1.87 9.47
N ASP A 123 -7.60 1.65 10.23
CA ASP A 123 -8.16 2.68 11.12
C ASP A 123 -7.16 3.19 12.16
N VAL A 124 -6.20 2.37 12.59
CA VAL A 124 -5.06 2.81 13.42
C VAL A 124 -4.19 3.79 12.66
N VAL A 125 -3.87 3.46 11.41
CA VAL A 125 -2.89 4.16 10.58
C VAL A 125 -3.45 5.49 10.06
N PHE A 126 -4.69 5.49 9.60
CA PHE A 126 -5.30 6.65 8.94
C PHE A 126 -6.40 7.32 9.76
N GLY A 127 -7.06 6.58 10.66
CA GLY A 127 -8.12 7.11 11.54
C GLY A 127 -7.65 7.43 12.95
N GLY A 128 -6.39 7.16 13.29
CA GLY A 128 -5.84 7.40 14.64
C GLY A 128 -6.43 6.50 15.73
N ALA A 129 -7.10 5.41 15.36
CA ALA A 129 -7.68 4.47 16.31
C ALA A 129 -6.59 3.85 17.20
N LYS A 130 -6.94 3.55 18.45
CA LYS A 130 -6.10 2.80 19.38
C LYS A 130 -6.73 1.47 19.70
N LYS A 131 -5.93 0.40 19.66
CA LYS A 131 -6.36 -0.98 19.82
C LYS A 131 -5.73 -1.58 21.09
N PRO A 132 -6.41 -2.54 21.74
CA PRO A 132 -5.89 -3.22 22.92
C PRO A 132 -4.61 -4.02 22.60
N PRO A 133 -3.90 -4.54 23.63
CA PRO A 133 -2.74 -5.41 23.44
C PRO A 133 -3.03 -6.58 22.49
N LEU A 134 -2.02 -6.99 21.72
CA LEU A 134 -2.13 -8.09 20.76
C LEU A 134 -2.46 -9.42 21.45
N SER A 135 -3.28 -10.22 20.78
CA SER A 135 -3.46 -11.64 21.09
C SER A 135 -2.16 -12.43 20.90
N ASP A 136 -2.10 -13.68 21.38
CA ASP A 136 -0.97 -14.57 21.11
C ASP A 136 -0.70 -14.76 19.60
N ALA A 137 -1.76 -14.80 18.78
CA ALA A 137 -1.64 -14.89 17.33
C ALA A 137 -1.10 -13.59 16.72
N GLY A 138 -1.55 -12.45 17.24
CA GLY A 138 -1.04 -11.13 16.92
C GLY A 138 0.45 -11.00 17.24
N GLN A 139 0.87 -11.39 18.45
CA GLN A 139 2.26 -11.36 18.90
C GLN A 139 3.16 -12.26 18.03
N LYS A 140 2.73 -13.48 17.71
CA LYS A 140 3.47 -14.37 16.79
C LYS A 140 3.63 -13.78 15.40
N SER A 141 2.58 -13.13 14.89
CA SER A 141 2.63 -12.46 13.59
C SER A 141 3.56 -11.25 13.63
N ALA A 142 3.54 -10.46 14.71
CA ALA A 142 4.43 -9.32 14.91
C ALA A 142 5.90 -9.76 14.99
N ALA A 143 6.21 -10.83 15.74
CA ALA A 143 7.54 -11.41 15.80
C ALA A 143 8.04 -11.85 14.42
N LYS A 144 7.20 -12.56 13.64
CA LYS A 144 7.51 -12.95 12.26
C LYS A 144 7.76 -11.75 11.36
N LEU A 145 6.94 -10.70 11.47
CA LEU A 145 7.13 -9.46 10.73
C LEU A 145 8.48 -8.82 11.07
N PHE A 146 8.83 -8.73 12.35
CA PHE A 146 10.07 -8.12 12.81
C PHE A 146 11.31 -8.91 12.38
N GLU A 147 11.32 -10.24 12.52
CA GLU A 147 12.44 -11.07 12.03
C GLU A 147 12.62 -10.92 10.52
N THR A 148 11.51 -11.01 9.76
CA THR A 148 11.57 -10.94 8.30
C THR A 148 12.02 -9.56 7.82
N ALA A 149 11.47 -8.48 8.38
CA ALA A 149 11.87 -7.11 8.06
C ALA A 149 13.31 -6.83 8.49
N GLY A 150 13.74 -7.34 9.65
CA GLY A 150 15.11 -7.22 10.13
C GLY A 150 16.12 -7.88 9.21
N VAL A 151 15.81 -9.06 8.67
CA VAL A 151 16.65 -9.73 7.65
C VAL A 151 16.71 -8.90 6.37
N LEU A 152 15.56 -8.41 5.89
CA LEU A 152 15.50 -7.59 4.68
C LEU A 152 16.29 -6.29 4.80
N LEU A 153 16.32 -5.67 5.98
CA LEU A 153 17.01 -4.41 6.27
C LEU A 153 18.40 -4.59 6.90
N SER A 154 18.90 -5.83 6.98
CA SER A 154 20.20 -6.15 7.61
C SER A 154 21.40 -5.46 6.97
N HIS A 155 21.26 -4.99 5.74
CA HIS A 155 22.27 -4.20 5.04
C HIS A 155 22.40 -2.75 5.56
N GLY A 156 21.52 -2.30 6.47
CA GLY A 156 21.60 -0.99 7.12
C GLY A 156 21.25 0.22 6.24
N GLY A 157 20.63 -0.02 5.08
CA GLY A 157 20.20 1.05 4.16
C GLY A 157 18.82 1.60 4.50
N GLN A 158 18.50 2.77 3.96
CA GLN A 158 17.21 3.44 4.20
C GLN A 158 16.02 2.81 3.45
N ASN A 159 16.28 2.18 2.31
CA ASN A 159 15.29 1.45 1.49
C ASN A 159 15.71 0.00 1.33
N LEU A 160 14.75 -0.90 1.11
CA LEU A 160 14.94 -2.35 0.98
C LEU A 160 15.96 -2.75 -0.10
N PHE A 161 16.07 -1.97 -1.19
CA PHE A 161 16.81 -2.40 -2.38
C PHE A 161 17.86 -1.38 -2.87
N GLY A 162 18.24 -0.43 -2.03
CA GLY A 162 19.10 0.71 -2.35
C GLY A 162 18.26 1.93 -2.67
N GLU A 163 17.80 2.05 -3.91
CA GLU A 163 16.76 3.02 -4.28
C GLU A 163 15.40 2.60 -3.72
N TRP A 164 14.50 3.58 -3.55
CA TRP A 164 13.13 3.30 -3.15
C TRP A 164 12.40 2.44 -4.18
N SER A 165 11.52 1.58 -3.69
CA SER A 165 10.60 0.77 -4.47
C SER A 165 9.21 0.78 -3.84
N ILE A 166 8.19 0.39 -4.59
CA ILE A 166 6.83 0.32 -4.06
C ILE A 166 6.68 -0.65 -2.86
N ALA A 167 7.57 -1.65 -2.76
CA ALA A 167 7.61 -2.57 -1.63
C ALA A 167 7.98 -1.86 -0.31
N ASP A 168 8.72 -0.75 -0.37
CA ASP A 168 9.08 0.01 0.82
C ASP A 168 7.84 0.62 1.48
N THR A 169 6.95 1.19 0.66
CA THR A 169 5.66 1.73 1.10
C THR A 169 4.77 0.65 1.71
N ASP A 170 4.65 -0.50 1.05
CA ASP A 170 3.81 -1.61 1.53
C ASP A 170 4.32 -2.16 2.88
N LEU A 171 5.65 -2.31 3.03
CA LEU A 171 6.25 -2.77 4.29
C LEU A 171 6.14 -1.71 5.40
N ALA A 172 6.41 -0.45 5.08
CA ALA A 172 6.30 0.64 6.05
C ALA A 172 4.87 0.77 6.60
N LEU A 173 3.85 0.61 5.74
CA LEU A 173 2.46 0.57 6.20
C LEU A 173 2.22 -0.57 7.18
N MET A 174 2.70 -1.78 6.87
CA MET A 174 2.52 -2.94 7.76
C MET A 174 3.18 -2.72 9.12
N LEU A 175 4.39 -2.15 9.15
CA LEU A 175 5.08 -1.79 10.40
C LEU A 175 4.32 -0.68 11.15
N ASN A 176 3.84 0.34 10.44
CA ASN A 176 3.11 1.46 11.03
C ASN A 176 1.78 1.07 11.67
N ARG A 177 1.19 -0.08 11.33
CA ARG A 177 0.06 -0.65 12.08
C ARG A 177 0.39 -0.84 13.56
N LEU A 178 1.62 -1.21 13.87
CA LEU A 178 2.11 -1.43 15.23
C LEU A 178 2.69 -0.14 15.83
N VAL A 179 3.57 0.54 15.09
CA VAL A 179 4.21 1.79 15.53
C VAL A 179 3.17 2.86 15.88
N LEU A 180 2.19 3.09 15.00
CA LEU A 180 1.18 4.13 15.20
C LEU A 180 0.11 3.72 16.22
N ASN A 181 -0.04 2.43 16.54
CA ASN A 181 -0.83 2.01 17.69
C ASN A 181 -0.12 2.37 19.00
N GLY A 182 1.22 2.33 19.01
CA GLY A 182 2.06 2.49 20.20
C GLY A 182 2.56 1.17 20.76
N ASP A 183 2.59 0.11 19.95
CA ASP A 183 3.16 -1.17 20.35
C ASP A 183 4.70 -1.10 20.38
N GLU A 184 5.33 -2.01 21.13
CA GLU A 184 6.79 -2.15 21.12
C GLU A 184 7.26 -2.70 19.76
N VAL A 185 8.08 -1.91 19.07
CA VAL A 185 8.67 -2.25 17.78
C VAL A 185 10.19 -2.04 17.87
N PRO A 186 11.03 -2.95 17.33
CA PRO A 186 12.48 -2.73 17.30
C PRO A 186 12.84 -1.38 16.68
N ALA A 187 13.71 -0.61 17.35
CA ALA A 187 13.98 0.80 17.01
C ALA A 187 14.33 1.00 15.52
N ALA A 188 15.21 0.16 14.96
CA ALA A 188 15.58 0.25 13.55
C ALA A 188 14.40 0.07 12.58
N LEU A 189 13.41 -0.76 12.93
CA LEU A 189 12.20 -0.96 12.13
C LEU A 189 11.21 0.21 12.29
N ALA A 190 11.12 0.78 13.49
CA ALA A 190 10.33 1.98 13.73
C ALA A 190 10.92 3.19 12.97
N ASP A 191 12.25 3.35 12.98
CA ASP A 191 12.97 4.39 12.24
C ASP A 191 12.77 4.23 10.73
N TYR A 192 12.90 3.01 10.21
CA TYR A 192 12.60 2.71 8.81
C TYR A 192 11.15 3.06 8.46
N ALA A 193 10.18 2.62 9.26
CA ALA A 193 8.77 2.89 9.02
C ALA A 193 8.47 4.39 9.04
N ALA A 194 9.04 5.14 10.00
CA ALA A 194 8.89 6.59 10.10
C ALA A 194 9.53 7.32 8.92
N PHE A 195 10.73 6.91 8.50
CA PHE A 195 11.42 7.48 7.34
C PHE A 195 10.59 7.28 6.05
N GLN A 196 10.15 6.04 5.78
CA GLN A 196 9.33 5.75 4.61
C GLN A 196 7.98 6.47 4.64
N TRP A 197 7.41 6.70 5.82
CA TRP A 197 6.15 7.42 5.96
C TRP A 197 6.25 8.89 5.57
N GLN A 198 7.43 9.51 5.65
CA GLN A 198 7.65 10.92 5.27
C GLN A 198 7.58 11.15 3.76
N ARG A 199 7.54 10.09 2.94
CA ARG A 199 7.51 10.20 1.48
C ARG A 199 6.31 11.05 1.02
N ALA A 200 6.56 12.00 0.13
CA ALA A 200 5.53 12.98 -0.28
C ALA A 200 4.27 12.33 -0.87
N SER A 201 4.41 11.26 -1.65
CA SER A 201 3.30 10.47 -2.20
C SER A 201 2.47 9.79 -1.10
N VAL A 202 3.12 9.27 -0.06
CA VAL A 202 2.47 8.69 1.13
C VAL A 202 1.71 9.77 1.90
N GLN A 203 2.37 10.89 2.21
CA GLN A 203 1.77 12.00 2.94
C GLN A 203 0.55 12.60 2.21
N ARG A 204 0.58 12.66 0.87
CA ARG A 204 -0.58 13.07 0.07
C ARG A 204 -1.77 12.14 0.25
N TYR A 205 -1.56 10.83 0.35
CA TYR A 205 -2.64 9.88 0.62
C TYR A 205 -3.18 10.01 2.05
N VAL A 206 -2.29 10.12 3.04
CA VAL A 206 -2.66 10.34 4.46
C VAL A 206 -3.52 11.62 4.63
N ALA A 207 -3.24 12.66 3.84
CA ALA A 207 -4.04 13.88 3.87
C ALA A 207 -5.47 13.72 3.31
N LEU A 208 -5.76 12.67 2.53
CA LEU A 208 -7.11 12.40 2.01
C LEU A 208 -8.05 11.90 3.11
N SER A 209 -7.57 10.98 3.94
CA SER A 209 -8.32 10.42 5.06
C SER A 209 -8.46 11.42 6.22
N ALA A 210 -7.43 12.22 6.49
CA ALA A 210 -7.48 13.26 7.53
C ALA A 210 -8.61 14.29 7.30
N LYS A 211 -8.99 14.55 6.05
CA LYS A 211 -10.10 15.46 5.70
C LYS A 211 -11.48 14.89 6.00
N ARG A 212 -11.61 13.59 6.26
CA ARG A 212 -12.88 12.91 6.54
C ARG A 212 -13.06 12.50 7.99
N ALA A 213 -11.99 12.56 8.80
CA ALA A 213 -12.01 12.24 10.22
C ALA A 213 -12.49 13.40 11.13
N GLY A 214 -12.82 14.56 10.55
CA GLY A 214 -13.44 15.71 11.23
C GLY A 214 -14.86 15.92 10.74
#